data_AF-A0AAJ3HKT5-F1
#
_entry.id   AF-A0AAJ3HKT5-F1
#
_cell.length_a   1.000
_cell.length_b   1.000
_cell.length_c   1.000
_cell.angle_alpha   90.00
_cell.angle_beta   90.00
_cell.angle_gamma   90.00
#
_symmetry.space_group_name_H-M   'P 1'
#
loop_
_entity.id
_entity.type
_entity.pdbx_description
1 polymer ?
#
loop_
_entity_poly.entity_id
_entity_poly.type
_entity_poly.pdbx_seq_one_letter_code
_entity_poly.pdbx_strand_id
1 'polypeptide(L)'
;MSGHAVAVRRTAAITALATPIASVLGSALVWHGELPQVIGTHWSQPGPADRSTPTAAFFATWCSVSAGATVLGATLALVLRKTVSAASTALLVSGGVSASSAAQWLISTGLTLQAGDARRAVLGAWILVHLAAWSYGVIPMLIWPRPQRDG
;
A
#
# COMPACT_ATOMS: atom_id res chain seq x y z
N MET A 1 0.56 -16.00 -26.74
CA MET A 1 1.49 -14.90 -26.38
C MET A 1 2.92 -15.45 -26.40
N SER A 2 3.90 -14.69 -26.89
CA SER A 2 5.31 -15.11 -26.79
C SER A 2 5.77 -15.16 -25.32
N GLY A 3 6.75 -16.01 -25.02
CA GLY A 3 7.30 -16.13 -23.66
C GLY A 3 7.83 -14.80 -23.11
N HIS A 4 8.38 -13.95 -23.97
CA HIS A 4 8.85 -12.61 -23.63
C HIS A 4 7.72 -11.69 -23.13
N ALA A 5 6.57 -11.66 -23.82
CA ALA A 5 5.44 -10.83 -23.41
C ALA A 5 4.86 -11.26 -22.05
N VAL A 6 4.84 -12.56 -21.75
CA VAL A 6 4.42 -13.08 -20.45
C VAL A 6 5.38 -12.64 -19.35
N ALA A 7 6.69 -12.71 -19.58
CA ALA A 7 7.70 -12.28 -18.61
C ALA A 7 7.59 -10.78 -18.30
N VAL A 8 7.49 -9.93 -19.32
CA VAL A 8 7.32 -8.47 -19.15
C VAL A 8 6.08 -8.15 -18.30
N ARG A 9 4.94 -8.78 -18.57
CA ARG A 9 3.71 -8.56 -17.79
C ARG A 9 3.83 -9.00 -16.33
N ARG A 10 4.55 -10.10 -16.05
CA ARG A 10 4.81 -10.53 -14.67
C ARG A 10 5.68 -9.53 -13.93
N THR A 11 6.77 -9.08 -14.55
CA THR A 11 7.65 -8.06 -13.98
C THR A 11 6.87 -6.79 -13.70
N ALA A 12 6.10 -6.29 -14.68
CA ALA A 12 5.29 -5.08 -14.51
C ALA A 12 4.26 -5.21 -13.37
N ALA A 13 3.59 -6.36 -13.24
CA ALA A 13 2.64 -6.59 -12.15
C ALA A 13 3.32 -6.60 -10.76
N ILE A 14 4.49 -7.23 -10.64
CA ILE A 14 5.26 -7.25 -9.39
C ILE A 14 5.81 -5.86 -9.06
N THR A 15 6.29 -5.13 -10.05
CA THR A 15 6.72 -3.73 -9.88
C THR A 15 5.57 -2.85 -9.42
N ALA A 16 4.38 -2.98 -10.02
CA ALA A 16 3.18 -2.27 -9.56
C ALA A 16 2.79 -2.65 -8.13
N LEU A 17 2.89 -3.94 -7.77
CA LEU A 17 2.63 -4.39 -6.39
C LEU A 17 3.58 -3.74 -5.37
N ALA A 18 4.81 -3.41 -5.77
CA ALA A 18 5.80 -2.77 -4.91
C ALA A 18 5.62 -1.25 -4.76
N THR A 19 4.75 -0.61 -5.54
CA THR A 19 4.54 0.85 -5.47
C THR A 19 4.10 1.36 -4.09
N PRO A 20 3.19 0.69 -3.34
CA PRO A 20 2.82 1.17 -2.01
C PRO A 20 3.98 1.20 -1.02
N ILE A 21 4.77 0.12 -0.92
CA ILE A 21 5.93 0.08 -0.02
C ILE A 21 7.01 1.08 -0.46
N ALA A 22 7.22 1.26 -1.77
CA ALA A 22 8.10 2.31 -2.28
C ALA A 22 7.63 3.71 -1.87
N SER A 23 6.32 3.95 -1.83
CA SER A 23 5.74 5.23 -1.38
C SER A 23 5.94 5.46 0.11
N VAL A 24 5.84 4.42 0.94
CA VAL A 24 6.14 4.49 2.39
C VAL A 24 7.61 4.85 2.62
N LEU A 25 8.53 4.14 1.96
CA LEU A 25 9.96 4.41 2.10
C LEU A 25 10.35 5.78 1.54
N GLY A 26 9.83 6.13 0.36
CA GLY A 26 10.10 7.42 -0.28
C GLY A 26 9.61 8.60 0.55
N SER A 27 8.39 8.51 1.09
CA SER A 27 7.86 9.57 1.97
C SER A 27 8.61 9.69 3.29
N ALA A 28 9.03 8.58 3.90
CA ALA A 28 9.85 8.62 5.12
C ALA A 28 11.21 9.29 4.88
N LEU A 29 11.82 9.06 3.71
CA LEU A 29 13.07 9.74 3.31
C LEU A 29 12.84 11.23 3.06
N VAL A 30 11.79 11.59 2.32
CA VAL A 30 11.46 12.98 2.00
C VAL A 30 11.14 13.78 3.26
N TRP A 31 10.41 13.20 4.22
CA TRP A 31 9.97 13.88 5.43
C TRP A 31 10.94 13.75 6.61
N HIS A 32 12.04 12.99 6.49
CA HIS A 32 12.89 12.58 7.63
C HIS A 32 13.28 13.73 8.57
N GLY A 33 13.62 14.91 8.04
CA GLY A 33 14.01 16.08 8.84
C GLY A 33 12.86 16.84 9.49
N GLU A 34 11.63 16.54 9.12
CA GLU A 34 10.40 17.24 9.56
C GLU A 34 9.50 16.34 10.40
N LEU A 35 9.77 15.03 10.44
CA LEU A 35 8.94 14.07 11.15
C LEU A 35 8.85 14.42 12.65
N PRO A 36 7.64 14.64 13.18
CA PRO A 36 7.45 14.86 14.60
C PRO A 36 7.73 13.58 15.39
N GLN A 37 7.90 13.69 16.71
CA GLN A 37 8.12 12.52 17.58
C GLN A 37 6.88 11.61 17.66
N VAL A 38 5.69 12.19 17.51
CA VAL A 38 4.42 11.49 17.52
C VAL A 38 3.54 11.95 16.36
N ILE A 39 2.72 11.04 15.86
CA ILE A 39 1.74 11.31 14.79
C ILE A 39 0.33 10.97 15.26
N GLY A 40 -0.67 11.66 14.73
CA GLY A 40 -2.08 11.31 14.97
C GLY A 40 -2.40 9.99 14.26
N THR A 41 -3.06 9.05 14.93
CA THR A 41 -3.22 7.68 14.41
C THR A 41 -4.61 7.08 14.59
N HIS A 42 -5.49 7.75 15.33
CA HIS A 42 -6.84 7.27 15.58
C HIS A 42 -7.85 8.41 15.47
N TRP A 43 -8.92 8.14 14.75
CA TRP A 43 -10.04 9.05 14.53
C TRP A 43 -11.34 8.31 14.83
N SER A 44 -12.05 8.73 15.87
CA SER A 44 -13.41 8.24 16.14
C SER A 44 -14.45 8.85 15.20
N GLN A 45 -14.15 10.04 14.68
CA GLN A 45 -14.90 10.79 13.69
C GLN A 45 -13.93 11.35 12.64
N PRO A 46 -14.38 11.75 11.44
CA PRO A 46 -13.54 12.45 10.45
C PRO A 46 -13.03 13.85 10.87
N GLY A 47 -12.90 14.10 12.18
CA GLY A 47 -12.40 15.32 12.79
C GLY A 47 -10.93 15.21 13.22
N PRO A 48 -10.51 15.89 14.29
CA PRO A 48 -9.16 15.80 14.85
C PRO A 48 -8.83 14.39 15.35
N ALA A 49 -7.54 14.06 15.42
CA ALA A 49 -7.09 12.78 15.95
C ALA A 49 -7.29 12.70 17.47
N ASP A 50 -7.84 11.58 17.92
CA ASP A 50 -8.12 11.33 19.35
C ASP A 50 -6.96 10.60 20.04
N ARG A 51 -6.07 9.96 19.26
CA ARG A 51 -4.83 9.34 19.77
C ARG A 51 -3.66 9.60 18.85
N SER A 52 -2.48 9.49 19.44
CA SER A 52 -1.21 9.56 18.74
C SER A 52 -0.34 8.35 19.04
N THR A 53 0.63 8.08 18.17
CA THR A 53 1.60 6.99 18.34
C THR A 53 3.00 7.53 18.04
N PRO A 54 4.06 7.02 18.71
CA PRO A 54 5.44 7.35 18.34
C PRO A 54 5.69 7.08 16.85
N THR A 55 6.25 8.06 16.16
CA THR A 55 6.39 8.04 14.69
C THR A 55 7.19 6.84 14.21
N ALA A 56 8.30 6.52 14.89
CA ALA A 56 9.13 5.37 14.55
C ALA A 56 8.38 4.04 14.67
N ALA A 57 7.57 3.87 15.73
CA ALA A 57 6.78 2.67 15.93
C ALA A 57 5.69 2.53 14.86
N PHE A 58 4.97 3.61 14.57
CA PHE A 58 3.92 3.61 13.55
C PHE A 58 4.48 3.38 12.14
N PHE A 59 5.60 4.01 11.81
CA PHE A 59 6.34 3.74 10.58
C PHE A 59 6.71 2.26 10.47
N ALA A 60 7.38 1.72 11.50
CA ALA A 60 7.83 0.33 11.51
C ALA A 60 6.66 -0.64 11.31
N THR A 61 5.53 -0.42 11.99
CA THR A 61 4.33 -1.24 11.82
C THR A 61 3.83 -1.23 10.38
N TRP A 62 3.49 -0.06 9.82
CA TRP A 62 2.86 -0.02 8.49
C TRP A 62 3.82 -0.30 7.35
N CYS A 63 5.09 0.07 7.49
CA CYS A 63 6.15 -0.36 6.59
C CYS A 63 6.28 -1.88 6.58
N SER A 64 6.28 -2.54 7.75
CA SER A 64 6.37 -4.00 7.84
C SER A 64 5.15 -4.70 7.25
N VAL A 65 3.94 -4.21 7.51
CA VAL A 65 2.72 -4.80 6.92
C VAL A 65 2.71 -4.63 5.40
N SER A 66 3.06 -3.45 4.89
CA SER A 66 3.14 -3.20 3.45
C SER A 66 4.21 -4.05 2.77
N ALA A 67 5.41 -4.14 3.36
CA ALA A 67 6.49 -4.98 2.86
C ALA A 67 6.10 -6.47 2.88
N GLY A 68 5.56 -6.94 4.00
CA GLY A 68 5.12 -8.33 4.16
C GLY A 68 4.04 -8.72 3.15
N ALA A 69 3.02 -7.87 2.98
CA ALA A 69 1.97 -8.09 1.98
C ALA A 69 2.55 -8.13 0.56
N THR A 70 3.44 -7.20 0.22
CA THR A 70 4.11 -7.13 -1.09
C THR A 70 4.91 -8.40 -1.39
N VAL A 71 5.77 -8.83 -0.45
CA VAL A 71 6.60 -10.03 -0.61
C VAL A 71 5.73 -11.28 -0.71
N LEU A 72 4.72 -11.42 0.15
CA LEU A 72 3.81 -12.55 0.13
C LEU A 72 3.03 -12.62 -1.17
N GLY A 73 2.47 -11.49 -1.63
CA GLY A 73 1.74 -11.37 -2.89
C GLY A 73 2.56 -11.76 -4.10
N ALA A 74 3.77 -11.20 -4.22
CA ALA A 74 4.69 -11.52 -5.30
C ALA A 74 5.08 -13.01 -5.29
N THR A 75 5.39 -13.55 -4.12
CA THR A 75 5.76 -14.96 -3.94
C THR A 75 4.62 -15.89 -4.35
N LEU A 76 3.42 -15.67 -3.83
CA LEU A 76 2.24 -16.46 -4.15
C LEU A 76 1.89 -16.38 -5.63
N ALA A 77 1.93 -15.19 -6.24
CA ALA A 77 1.66 -15.01 -7.67
C ALA A 77 2.65 -15.81 -8.54
N LEU A 78 3.93 -15.82 -8.17
CA LEU A 78 4.97 -16.56 -8.89
C LEU A 78 4.87 -18.08 -8.68
N VAL A 79 4.56 -18.54 -7.46
CA VAL A 79 4.36 -19.97 -7.14
C VAL A 79 3.12 -20.50 -7.87
N LEU A 80 2.02 -19.74 -7.84
CA LEU A 80 0.72 -20.10 -8.39
C LEU A 80 0.55 -19.67 -9.86
N ARG A 81 1.64 -19.31 -10.55
CA ARG A 81 1.60 -18.73 -11.91
C ARG A 81 0.90 -19.57 -12.99
N LYS A 82 0.68 -20.87 -12.72
CA LYS A 82 -0.07 -21.79 -13.60
C LYS A 82 -1.59 -21.70 -13.40
N THR A 83 -2.03 -21.24 -12.23
CA THR A 83 -3.43 -21.06 -11.85
C THR A 83 -3.76 -19.56 -11.86
N VAL A 84 -4.15 -19.03 -13.01
CA VAL A 84 -4.26 -17.57 -13.20
C VAL A 84 -5.23 -16.92 -12.21
N SER A 85 -6.36 -17.56 -11.88
CA SER A 85 -7.30 -17.05 -10.88
C SER A 85 -6.64 -16.90 -9.52
N ALA A 86 -5.94 -17.93 -9.04
CA ALA A 86 -5.28 -17.90 -7.74
C ALA A 86 -4.15 -16.86 -7.67
N ALA A 87 -3.32 -16.74 -8.71
CA ALA A 87 -2.29 -15.71 -8.80
C ALA A 87 -2.91 -14.30 -8.83
N SER A 88 -4.01 -14.11 -9.56
CA SER A 88 -4.74 -12.83 -9.65
C SER A 88 -5.34 -12.44 -8.29
N THR A 89 -5.98 -13.39 -7.59
CA THR A 89 -6.51 -13.18 -6.24
C THR A 89 -5.40 -12.83 -5.25
N ALA A 90 -4.25 -13.51 -5.32
CA ALA A 90 -3.11 -13.20 -4.48
C ALA A 90 -2.65 -11.75 -4.67
N LEU A 91 -2.50 -11.28 -5.92
CA LEU A 91 -2.12 -9.89 -6.24
C LEU A 91 -3.18 -8.88 -5.81
N LEU A 92 -4.47 -9.20 -6.01
CA LEU A 92 -5.58 -8.33 -5.60
C LEU A 92 -5.58 -8.10 -4.09
N VAL A 93 -5.55 -9.18 -3.30
CA VAL A 93 -5.63 -9.09 -1.84
C VAL A 93 -4.36 -8.45 -1.27
N SER A 94 -3.18 -8.92 -1.69
CA SER A 94 -1.90 -8.38 -1.20
C SER A 94 -1.69 -6.92 -1.59
N GLY A 95 -2.08 -6.53 -2.80
CA GLY A 95 -2.00 -5.14 -3.25
C GLY A 95 -2.94 -4.22 -2.49
N GLY A 96 -4.16 -4.69 -2.17
CA GLY A 96 -5.09 -3.94 -1.32
C GLY A 96 -4.56 -3.75 0.11
N VAL A 97 -4.04 -4.80 0.74
CA VAL A 97 -3.44 -4.73 2.10
C VAL A 97 -2.18 -3.85 2.11
N SER A 98 -1.31 -3.99 1.11
CA SER A 98 -0.09 -3.19 0.99
C SER A 98 -0.42 -1.70 0.83
N ALA A 99 -1.37 -1.38 -0.03
CA ALA A 99 -1.81 0.00 -0.28
C ALA A 99 -2.57 0.61 0.90
N SER A 100 -3.44 -0.14 1.58
CA SER A 100 -4.11 0.38 2.77
C SER A 100 -3.12 0.67 3.90
N SER A 101 -2.11 -0.18 4.08
CA SER A 101 -1.01 0.04 5.02
C SER A 101 -0.19 1.28 4.66
N ALA A 102 0.13 1.46 3.38
CA ALA A 102 0.80 2.66 2.91
C ALA A 102 -0.03 3.92 3.14
N ALA A 103 -1.35 3.85 2.89
CA ALA A 103 -2.27 4.95 3.15
C ALA A 103 -2.33 5.31 4.65
N GLN A 104 -2.25 4.32 5.57
CA GLN A 104 -2.18 4.60 7.01
C GLN A 104 -0.97 5.47 7.35
N TRP A 105 0.21 5.11 6.84
CA TRP A 105 1.42 5.92 7.00
C TRP A 105 1.27 7.32 6.38
N LEU A 106 0.95 7.38 5.08
CA LEU A 106 0.96 8.62 4.31
C LEU A 106 -0.06 9.63 4.81
N ILE A 107 -1.29 9.19 5.09
CA ILE A 107 -2.37 10.07 5.53
C ILE A 107 -2.09 10.57 6.95
N SER A 108 -1.77 9.66 7.88
CA SER A 108 -1.55 10.02 9.29
C SER A 108 -0.36 10.97 9.44
N THR A 109 0.76 10.64 8.80
CA THR A 109 1.97 11.44 8.85
C THR A 109 1.80 12.75 8.11
N GLY A 110 1.25 12.71 6.89
CA GLY A 110 1.03 13.92 6.07
C GLY A 110 0.10 14.93 6.74
N LEU A 111 -1.00 14.47 7.34
CA LEU A 111 -1.92 15.34 8.07
C LEU A 111 -1.28 15.91 9.35
N THR A 112 -0.48 15.11 10.05
CA THR A 112 0.25 15.59 11.24
C THR A 112 1.25 16.68 10.86
N LEU A 113 2.03 16.47 9.79
CA LEU A 113 2.99 17.45 9.28
C LEU A 113 2.29 18.76 8.87
N GLN A 114 1.18 18.66 8.14
CA GLN A 114 0.39 19.82 7.72
C GLN A 114 -0.20 20.59 8.91
N ALA A 115 -0.61 19.89 9.96
CA ALA A 115 -1.19 20.51 11.16
C ALA A 115 -0.13 21.07 12.11
N GLY A 116 1.13 20.64 12.00
CA GLY A 116 2.23 20.94 12.92
C GLY A 116 2.08 20.30 14.31
N ASP A 117 0.99 19.57 14.56
CA ASP A 117 0.68 18.91 15.83
C ASP A 117 -0.25 17.70 15.60
N ALA A 118 0.02 16.61 16.31
CA ALA A 118 -0.72 15.35 16.18
C ALA A 118 -2.21 15.47 16.53
N ARG A 119 -2.58 16.28 17.53
CA ARG A 119 -3.98 16.45 17.94
C ARG A 119 -4.77 17.35 17.00
N ARG A 120 -4.08 18.13 16.17
CA ARG A 120 -4.69 19.01 15.17
C ARG A 120 -4.82 18.35 13.79
N ALA A 121 -4.31 17.13 13.62
CA ALA A 121 -4.43 16.37 12.38
C ALA A 121 -5.89 15.95 12.14
N VAL A 122 -6.54 16.57 11.15
CA VAL A 122 -7.96 16.31 10.82
C VAL A 122 -8.05 15.34 9.64
N LEU A 123 -8.74 14.21 9.81
CA LEU A 123 -8.87 13.20 8.76
C LEU A 123 -9.73 13.69 7.59
N GLY A 124 -10.90 14.28 7.89
CA GLY A 124 -11.82 14.80 6.87
C GLY A 124 -12.09 13.80 5.74
N ALA A 125 -11.99 14.28 4.49
CA ALA A 125 -12.23 13.46 3.30
C ALA A 125 -11.13 12.40 3.02
N TRP A 126 -9.98 12.44 3.70
CA TRP A 126 -8.91 11.46 3.49
C TRP A 126 -9.31 10.03 3.89
N ILE A 127 -10.36 9.87 4.69
CA ILE A 127 -11.01 8.57 4.92
C ILE A 127 -11.36 7.87 3.59
N LEU A 128 -11.80 8.62 2.58
CA LEU A 128 -12.15 8.08 1.26
C LEU A 128 -10.92 7.57 0.51
N VAL A 129 -9.79 8.26 0.65
CA VAL A 129 -8.50 7.83 0.07
C VAL A 129 -8.05 6.53 0.73
N HIS A 130 -8.19 6.42 2.06
CA HIS A 130 -7.88 5.20 2.78
C HIS A 130 -8.76 4.02 2.33
N LEU A 131 -10.06 4.24 2.15
CA LEU A 131 -10.98 3.23 1.62
C LEU A 131 -10.64 2.85 0.17
N ALA A 132 -10.36 3.84 -0.68
CA ALA A 132 -9.98 3.61 -2.08
C ALA A 132 -8.66 2.86 -2.22
N ALA A 133 -7.73 3.00 -1.26
CA ALA A 133 -6.45 2.29 -1.27
C ALA A 133 -6.63 0.76 -1.29
N TRP A 134 -7.70 0.22 -0.70
CA TRP A 134 -8.00 -1.22 -0.78
C TRP A 134 -8.23 -1.71 -2.21
N SER A 135 -8.68 -0.84 -3.12
CA SER A 135 -8.86 -1.18 -4.53
C SER A 135 -7.56 -1.21 -5.33
N TYR A 136 -6.42 -0.77 -4.77
CA TYR A 136 -5.16 -0.69 -5.49
C TYR A 136 -4.71 -2.03 -6.07
N GLY A 137 -4.98 -3.15 -5.39
CA GLY A 137 -4.63 -4.49 -5.86
C GLY A 137 -5.23 -4.89 -7.21
N VAL A 138 -6.28 -4.18 -7.67
CA VAL A 138 -6.81 -4.34 -9.03
C VAL A 138 -5.75 -4.05 -10.09
N ILE A 139 -4.84 -3.09 -9.86
CA ILE A 139 -3.80 -2.71 -10.82
C ILE A 139 -2.84 -3.88 -11.12
N PRO A 140 -2.09 -4.43 -10.14
CA PRO A 140 -1.20 -5.56 -10.41
C PRO A 140 -1.97 -6.80 -10.90
N MET A 141 -3.20 -7.00 -10.44
CA MET A 141 -4.08 -8.08 -10.93
C MET A 141 -4.38 -7.94 -12.44
N LEU A 142 -4.75 -6.74 -12.91
CA LEU A 142 -5.04 -6.49 -14.32
C LEU A 142 -3.80 -6.58 -15.21
N ILE A 143 -2.62 -6.23 -14.68
CA ILE A 143 -1.34 -6.34 -15.39
C ILE A 143 -0.88 -7.80 -15.52
N TRP A 144 -1.29 -8.70 -14.63
CA TRP A 144 -0.87 -10.11 -14.65
C TRP A 144 -1.28 -10.86 -15.94
N PRO A 145 -0.44 -11.79 -16.45
CA PRO A 145 -0.77 -12.66 -17.59
C PRO A 145 -2.15 -13.34 -17.47
N ARG A 146 -2.97 -13.25 -18.53
CA ARG A 146 -4.23 -14.00 -18.66
C ARG A 146 -4.02 -15.22 -19.56
N PRO A 147 -4.77 -16.32 -19.36
CA PRO A 147 -4.75 -17.42 -20.32
C PRO A 147 -5.23 -16.89 -21.67
N GLN A 148 -4.55 -17.26 -22.74
CA GLN A 148 -5.09 -17.06 -24.08
C GLN A 148 -6.25 -18.04 -24.21
N ARG A 149 -7.48 -17.53 -24.43
CA ARG A 149 -8.57 -18.40 -24.87
C ARG A 149 -8.23 -18.78 -26.30
N ASP A 150 -7.82 -20.03 -26.49
CA ASP A 150 -7.80 -20.62 -27.82
C ASP A 150 -9.27 -20.67 -28.26
N GLY A 151 -9.59 -19.92 -29.31
CA GLY A 151 -10.92 -19.88 -29.91
C GLY A 151 -11.19 -21.14 -30.71
#